data_AF-A0A6B3UR85-F1
#
_entry.id   AF-A0A6B3UR85-F1
#
_cell.length_a   1.000
_cell.length_b   1.000
_cell.length_c   1.000
_cell.angle_alpha   90.00
_cell.angle_beta   90.00
_cell.angle_gamma   90.00
#
_symmetry.space_group_name_H-M   'P 1'
#
loop_
_entity.id
_entity.type
_entity.pdbx_description
1 polymer ?
#
loop_
_entity_poly.entity_id
_entity_poly.type
_entity_poly.pdbx_seq_one_letter_code
_entity_poly.pdbx_strand_id
1 'polypeptide(L)'
;MYAVIKTGGKQYRVQAGDLLVVEKLEGAPGADVMFDQILMVGDEAGAAVGAPLVEGASVTGTLVETRKGEKVKIFKKTRRQGYRRTRGHRQQETVIRVTGLSGAGKSAKWDGTVDLTPKAVLDARARGLGDAAALLTPIAAEAAAVVAEVKGKGKAPKIAATVVEHADPVADAPKKAARAKKKTDEAAAEGGEA
;
A
#
# COMPACT_ATOMS: atom_id res chain seq x y z
N MET A 1 16.66 -17.04 14.35
CA MET A 1 15.36 -17.56 13.84
C MET A 1 14.85 -16.66 12.72
N TYR A 2 14.25 -17.23 11.68
CA TYR A 2 13.62 -16.51 10.57
C TYR A 2 12.35 -17.24 10.11
N ALA A 3 11.47 -16.53 9.42
CA ALA A 3 10.28 -17.12 8.79
C ALA A 3 10.16 -16.65 7.34
N VAL A 4 9.44 -17.41 6.52
CA VAL A 4 8.99 -17.00 5.18
C VAL A 4 7.49 -16.79 5.24
N ILE A 5 7.08 -15.53 5.12
CA ILE A 5 5.67 -15.12 5.15
C ILE A 5 5.16 -14.90 3.74
N LYS A 6 3.88 -15.18 3.51
CA LYS A 6 3.17 -14.82 2.28
C LYS A 6 2.24 -13.64 2.54
N THR A 7 2.42 -12.54 1.82
CA THR A 7 1.54 -11.37 1.88
C THR A 7 1.51 -10.63 0.55
N GLY A 8 0.36 -10.07 0.18
CA GLY A 8 0.19 -9.36 -1.09
C GLY A 8 0.55 -10.19 -2.33
N GLY A 9 0.39 -11.51 -2.26
CA GLY A 9 0.77 -12.44 -3.35
C GLY A 9 2.27 -12.71 -3.49
N LYS A 10 3.12 -12.14 -2.62
CA LYS A 10 4.58 -12.31 -2.62
C LYS A 10 5.03 -13.05 -1.36
N GLN A 11 6.24 -13.61 -1.39
CA GLN A 11 6.88 -14.25 -0.24
C GLN A 11 8.05 -13.41 0.26
N TYR A 12 8.17 -13.24 1.57
CA TYR A 12 9.22 -12.46 2.19
C TYR A 12 9.90 -13.26 3.30
N ARG A 13 11.23 -13.21 3.34
CA ARG A 13 12.01 -13.71 4.47
C ARG A 13 12.06 -12.62 5.53
N VAL A 14 11.76 -12.98 6.77
CA VAL A 14 11.70 -12.05 7.90
C VAL A 14 12.40 -12.60 9.13
N GLN A 15 13.05 -11.72 9.86
CA GLN A 15 13.62 -11.93 11.19
C GLN A 15 12.98 -10.94 12.18
N ALA A 16 13.04 -11.26 13.47
CA ALA A 16 12.59 -10.33 14.50
C ALA A 16 13.49 -9.09 14.48
N GLY A 17 12.90 -7.91 14.38
CA GLY A 17 13.62 -6.64 14.22
C GLY A 17 13.91 -6.28 12.76
N ASP A 18 13.33 -6.94 11.76
CA ASP A 18 13.44 -6.49 10.37
C ASP A 18 12.46 -5.38 10.04
N LEU A 19 12.85 -4.48 9.13
CA LEU A 19 11.96 -3.48 8.53
C LEU A 19 11.59 -3.94 7.12
N LEU A 20 10.31 -4.26 6.93
CA LEU A 20 9.78 -4.86 5.72
C LEU A 20 8.85 -3.88 5.00
N VAL A 21 8.99 -3.79 3.68
CA VAL A 21 8.06 -3.05 2.82
C VAL A 21 7.14 -4.04 2.11
N VAL A 22 5.84 -3.89 2.30
CA VAL A 22 4.81 -4.77 1.72
C VAL A 22 3.79 -3.98 0.92
N GLU A 23 2.94 -4.69 0.20
CA GLU A 23 1.74 -4.10 -0.42
C GLU A 23 0.89 -3.40 0.64
N LYS A 24 0.07 -2.44 0.20
CA LYS A 24 -0.77 -1.65 1.10
C LYS A 24 -1.61 -2.55 2.03
N LEU A 25 -1.45 -2.33 3.33
CA LEU A 25 -2.33 -2.88 4.36
C LEU A 25 -3.23 -1.78 4.93
N GLU A 26 -4.38 -2.19 5.46
CA GLU A 26 -5.29 -1.31 6.18
C GLU A 26 -4.83 -1.17 7.63
N GLY A 27 -4.72 0.07 8.11
CA GLY A 27 -4.27 0.36 9.47
C GLY A 27 -3.66 1.75 9.60
N ALA A 28 -3.67 2.28 10.83
CA ALA A 28 -2.98 3.51 11.18
C ALA A 28 -1.52 3.23 11.58
N PRO A 29 -0.60 4.21 11.45
CA PRO A 29 0.73 4.11 12.05
C PRO A 29 0.66 3.74 13.53
N GLY A 30 1.47 2.77 13.95
CA GLY A 30 1.49 2.21 15.30
C GLY A 30 0.52 1.04 15.52
N ALA A 31 -0.30 0.66 14.55
CA ALA A 31 -1.18 -0.51 14.68
C ALA A 31 -0.38 -1.82 14.64
N ASP A 32 -0.82 -2.79 15.45
CA ASP A 32 -0.28 -4.15 15.41
C ASP A 32 -0.85 -4.92 14.20
N VAL A 33 0.02 -5.66 13.53
CA VAL A 33 -0.27 -6.47 12.35
C VAL A 33 0.22 -7.89 12.61
N MET A 34 -0.67 -8.86 12.40
CA MET A 34 -0.36 -10.29 12.53
C MET A 34 -0.46 -10.98 11.17
N PHE A 35 0.52 -11.83 10.86
CA PHE A 35 0.54 -12.66 9.66
C PHE A 35 0.45 -14.14 10.02
N ASP A 36 -0.62 -14.77 9.55
CA ASP A 36 -0.88 -16.20 9.76
C ASP A 36 -0.36 -17.08 8.61
N GLN A 37 -0.12 -16.49 7.43
CA GLN A 37 0.34 -17.23 6.25
C GLN A 37 1.86 -17.42 6.28
N ILE A 38 2.31 -18.41 7.03
CA ILE A 38 3.72 -18.78 7.16
C ILE A 38 4.00 -20.09 6.43
N LEU A 39 4.93 -20.03 5.49
CA LEU A 39 5.30 -21.16 4.65
C LEU A 39 6.45 -21.97 5.24
N MET A 40 7.35 -21.31 5.97
CA MET A 40 8.57 -21.92 6.50
C MET A 40 9.03 -21.15 7.74
N VAL A 41 9.54 -21.88 8.72
CA VAL A 41 10.22 -21.33 9.89
C VAL A 41 11.59 -22.01 10.00
N GLY A 42 12.66 -21.23 10.10
CA GLY A 42 14.03 -21.73 10.15
C GLY A 42 14.85 -21.14 11.28
N ASP A 43 15.82 -21.91 11.74
CA ASP A 43 16.86 -21.49 12.67
C ASP A 43 18.21 -22.14 12.32
N GLU A 44 19.17 -22.05 13.22
CA GLU A 44 20.52 -22.59 13.02
C GLU A 44 20.55 -24.12 13.07
N ALA A 45 19.57 -24.77 13.70
CA ALA A 45 19.49 -26.22 13.85
C ALA A 45 18.70 -26.90 12.72
N GLY A 46 17.88 -26.15 11.99
CA GLY A 46 17.14 -26.66 10.83
C GLY A 46 15.98 -25.78 10.42
N ALA A 47 15.15 -26.28 9.50
CA ALA A 47 13.95 -25.59 9.05
C ALA A 47 12.73 -26.50 9.03
N ALA A 48 11.64 -25.99 9.58
CA ALA A 48 10.30 -26.55 9.45
C ALA A 48 9.64 -25.93 8.20
N VAL A 49 9.37 -26.76 7.21
CA VAL A 49 8.67 -26.37 5.97
C VAL A 49 7.21 -26.81 6.09
N GLY A 50 6.29 -25.90 5.79
CA GLY A 50 4.85 -26.16 5.84
C GLY A 50 4.35 -26.92 4.61
N ALA A 51 3.21 -27.57 4.75
CA ALA A 51 2.52 -28.28 3.66
C ALA A 51 1.00 -28.02 3.73
N PRO A 52 0.48 -26.86 3.31
CA PRO A 52 1.14 -25.70 2.69
C PRO A 52 1.62 -24.62 3.67
N LEU A 53 1.12 -24.62 4.91
CA LEU A 53 1.48 -23.67 5.97
C LEU A 53 2.10 -24.41 7.16
N VAL A 54 2.86 -23.71 7.99
CA VAL A 54 3.34 -24.23 9.27
C VAL A 54 2.27 -24.01 10.33
N GLU A 55 1.71 -25.08 10.88
CA GLU A 55 0.65 -25.00 11.89
C GLU A 55 1.11 -24.27 13.15
N GLY A 56 0.25 -23.36 13.65
CA GLY A 56 0.50 -22.60 14.89
C GLY A 56 1.62 -21.57 14.79
N ALA A 57 2.16 -21.31 13.60
CA ALA A 57 3.14 -20.26 13.40
C ALA A 57 2.44 -18.91 13.16
N SER A 58 2.96 -17.84 13.78
CA SER A 58 2.52 -16.47 13.50
C SER A 58 3.69 -15.49 13.54
N VAL A 59 3.62 -14.47 12.69
CA VAL A 59 4.55 -13.32 12.69
C VAL A 59 3.78 -12.10 13.12
N THR A 60 4.32 -11.40 14.13
CA THR A 60 3.77 -10.14 14.62
C THR A 60 4.68 -9.00 14.20
N GLY A 61 4.08 -7.86 13.87
CA GLY A 61 4.79 -6.64 13.57
C GLY A 61 3.94 -5.41 13.85
N THR A 62 4.59 -4.26 13.86
CA THR A 62 3.95 -2.96 14.03
C THR A 62 4.04 -2.19 12.72
N LEU A 63 2.91 -1.62 12.29
CA LEU A 63 2.85 -0.76 11.12
C LEU A 63 3.55 0.56 11.43
N VAL A 64 4.60 0.90 10.69
CA VAL A 64 5.37 2.13 10.90
C VAL A 64 4.72 3.29 10.15
N GLU A 65 4.52 3.11 8.84
CA GLU A 65 3.89 4.11 7.98
C GLU A 65 3.30 3.47 6.74
N THR A 66 2.29 4.12 6.15
CA THR A 66 1.82 3.84 4.79
C THR A 66 2.21 5.00 3.89
N ARG A 67 3.01 4.74 2.87
CA ARG A 67 3.60 5.77 2.01
C ARG A 67 3.43 5.48 0.52
N LYS A 68 3.74 6.50 -0.29
CA LYS A 68 3.92 6.32 -1.73
C LYS A 68 5.39 6.00 -1.99
N GLY A 69 5.65 4.87 -2.62
CA GLY A 69 6.99 4.46 -3.03
C GLY A 69 7.59 5.36 -4.11
N GLU A 70 8.73 4.93 -4.61
CA GLU A 70 9.47 5.68 -5.62
C GLU A 70 8.67 5.90 -6.91
N LYS A 71 8.92 7.04 -7.57
CA LYS A 71 8.21 7.37 -8.81
C LYS A 71 8.80 6.58 -9.96
N VAL A 72 8.08 5.56 -10.41
CA VAL A 72 8.41 4.87 -11.65
C VAL A 72 7.94 5.74 -12.83
N LYS A 73 8.88 6.16 -13.68
CA LYS A 73 8.58 6.92 -14.90
C LYS A 73 8.31 5.95 -16.04
N ILE A 74 7.06 5.87 -16.46
CA ILE A 74 6.62 5.07 -17.60
C ILE A 74 6.68 5.97 -18.85
N PHE A 75 7.66 5.71 -19.70
CA PHE A 75 7.81 6.40 -20.98
C PHE A 75 7.44 5.47 -22.12
N LYS A 76 6.44 5.87 -22.92
CA LYS A 76 6.02 5.16 -24.13
C LYS A 76 6.35 6.05 -25.34
N LYS A 77 7.03 5.51 -26.34
CA LYS A 77 7.36 6.22 -27.59
C LYS A 77 7.28 5.27 -28.78
N THR A 78 6.62 5.69 -29.84
CA THR A 78 6.62 4.98 -31.12
C THR A 78 7.44 5.78 -32.12
N ARG A 79 8.43 5.14 -32.74
CA ARG A 79 9.38 5.81 -33.66
C ARG A 79 8.64 6.32 -34.90
N ARG A 80 8.95 7.54 -35.34
CA ARG A 80 8.42 8.19 -36.56
C ARG A 80 6.90 8.44 -36.60
N GLN A 81 6.15 8.06 -35.56
CA GLN A 81 4.69 8.26 -35.48
C GLN A 81 4.29 9.48 -34.62
N GLY A 82 5.24 10.30 -34.17
CA GLY A 82 4.99 11.43 -33.27
C GLY A 82 4.49 11.05 -31.86
N TYR A 83 4.15 9.78 -31.62
CA TYR A 83 3.66 9.30 -30.34
C TYR A 83 4.78 9.25 -29.29
N ARG A 84 4.63 10.08 -28.25
CA ARG A 84 5.37 10.00 -26.99
C ARG A 84 4.43 10.32 -25.82
N ARG A 85 4.47 9.51 -24.76
CA ARG A 85 3.72 9.73 -23.51
C ARG A 85 4.61 9.38 -22.32
N THR A 86 4.73 10.32 -21.39
CA THR A 86 5.40 10.10 -20.10
C THR A 86 4.35 10.16 -19.01
N ARG A 87 4.22 9.10 -18.22
CA ARG A 87 3.39 9.07 -17.01
C ARG A 87 4.24 8.60 -15.84
N GLY A 88 3.88 9.02 -14.63
CA GLY A 88 4.48 8.50 -13.42
C GLY A 88 3.51 7.55 -12.74
N HIS A 89 4.03 6.47 -12.18
CA HIS A 89 3.33 5.63 -11.21
C HIS A 89 4.04 5.73 -9.86
N ARG A 90 3.29 5.69 -8.78
CA ARG A 90 3.81 5.52 -7.42
C ARG A 90 2.92 4.51 -6.73
N GLN A 91 3.50 3.40 -6.30
CA GLN A 91 2.78 2.37 -5.57
C GLN A 91 2.52 2.82 -4.13
N GLN A 92 1.35 2.51 -3.58
CA GLN A 92 1.12 2.62 -2.15
C GLN A 92 1.69 1.38 -1.47
N GLU A 93 2.60 1.59 -0.54
CA GLU A 93 3.32 0.54 0.17
C GLU A 93 3.27 0.82 1.67
N THR A 94 3.21 -0.25 2.45
CA THR A 94 3.18 -0.18 3.92
C THR A 94 4.51 -0.68 4.46
N VAL A 95 5.09 0.09 5.36
CA VAL A 95 6.33 -0.24 6.05
C VAL A 95 5.98 -0.82 7.41
N ILE A 96 6.54 -1.99 7.71
CA ILE A 96 6.24 -2.75 8.92
C ILE A 96 7.56 -3.10 9.61
N ARG A 97 7.57 -2.98 10.93
CA ARG A 97 8.64 -3.48 11.78
C ARG A 97 8.22 -4.82 12.36
N VAL A 98 9.00 -5.87 12.14
CA VAL A 98 8.70 -7.20 12.69
C VAL A 98 9.05 -7.22 14.18
N THR A 99 8.07 -7.45 15.04
CA THR A 99 8.24 -7.46 16.50
C THR A 99 8.50 -8.86 17.04
N GLY A 100 7.96 -9.88 16.40
CA GLY A 100 8.14 -11.24 16.88
C GLY A 100 7.75 -12.32 15.88
N LEU A 101 8.36 -13.48 16.09
CA LEU A 101 8.14 -14.71 15.34
C LEU A 101 7.77 -15.81 16.32
N SER A 102 6.77 -16.60 15.98
CA SER A 102 6.39 -17.81 16.71
C SER A 102 6.17 -18.95 15.72
N GLY A 103 6.61 -20.15 16.06
CA GLY A 103 6.37 -21.33 15.25
C GLY A 103 7.30 -22.50 15.61
N ALA A 104 6.84 -23.73 15.39
CA ALA A 104 7.60 -24.96 15.64
C ALA A 104 8.21 -25.05 17.06
N GLY A 105 7.45 -24.62 18.07
CA GLY A 105 7.86 -24.65 19.48
C GLY A 105 8.92 -23.61 19.88
N LYS A 106 9.29 -22.71 18.96
CA LYS A 106 10.31 -21.67 19.16
C LYS A 106 9.68 -20.29 18.98
N SER A 107 10.23 -19.32 19.69
CA SER A 107 9.83 -17.92 19.56
C SER A 107 11.05 -17.02 19.56
N ALA A 108 10.98 -15.95 18.78
CA ALA A 108 11.97 -14.89 18.76
C ALA A 108 11.24 -13.56 18.87
N LYS A 109 11.66 -12.73 19.82
CA LYS A 109 11.08 -11.42 20.06
C LYS A 109 12.15 -10.35 19.89
N TRP A 110 11.77 -9.25 19.26
CA TRP A 110 12.58 -8.05 19.21
C TRP A 110 12.17 -7.11 20.34
N ASP A 111 13.17 -6.58 21.05
CA ASP A 111 13.05 -5.76 22.25
C ASP A 111 13.30 -4.26 22.01
N GLY A 112 13.62 -3.88 20.77
CA GLY A 112 13.85 -2.49 20.42
C GLY A 112 12.59 -1.63 20.34
N THR A 113 12.80 -0.32 20.37
CA THR A 113 11.73 0.68 20.19
C THR A 113 11.35 0.79 18.71
N VAL A 114 10.06 0.75 18.41
CA VAL A 114 9.55 1.01 17.06
C VAL A 114 9.59 2.51 16.78
N ASP A 115 10.54 2.94 15.94
CA ASP A 115 10.58 4.32 15.48
C ASP A 115 9.45 4.60 14.49
N LEU A 116 8.43 5.34 14.93
CA LEU A 116 7.30 5.78 14.08
C LEU A 116 7.63 7.02 13.23
N THR A 117 8.92 7.34 13.08
CA THR A 117 9.33 8.52 12.31
C THR A 117 9.08 8.27 10.82
N PRO A 118 8.21 9.07 10.17
CA PRO A 118 7.90 8.87 8.75
C PRO A 118 9.13 9.11 7.87
N LYS A 119 9.24 8.40 6.75
CA LYS A 119 10.34 8.61 5.78
C LYS A 119 10.41 10.04 5.27
N ALA A 120 9.28 10.73 5.16
CA ALA A 120 9.25 12.13 4.74
C ALA A 120 10.04 13.05 5.70
N VAL A 121 9.99 12.78 7.00
CA VAL A 121 10.72 13.53 8.02
C VAL A 121 12.21 13.20 7.95
N LEU A 122 12.57 11.92 7.79
CA LEU A 122 13.96 11.50 7.60
C LEU A 122 14.59 12.14 6.35
N ASP A 123 13.86 12.12 5.23
CA ASP A 123 14.30 12.73 3.98
C ASP A 123 14.42 14.26 4.07
N ALA A 124 13.60 14.92 4.88
CA ALA A 124 13.69 16.37 5.11
C ALA A 124 14.94 16.72 5.93
N ARG A 125 15.17 16.01 7.06
CA ARG A 125 16.36 16.15 7.90
C ARG A 125 17.64 15.90 7.11
N ALA A 126 17.68 14.88 6.25
CA ALA A 126 18.83 14.58 5.40
C ALA A 126 19.16 15.68 4.39
N ARG A 127 18.16 16.48 3.96
CA ARG A 127 18.38 17.63 3.07
C ARG A 127 18.70 18.92 3.81
N GLY A 128 18.80 18.91 5.15
CA GLY A 128 19.02 20.11 5.95
C GLY A 128 17.81 21.03 6.04
N LEU A 129 16.63 20.58 5.57
CA LEU A 129 15.36 21.24 5.85
C LEU A 129 14.87 20.69 7.19
N GLY A 130 15.05 21.45 8.28
CA GLY A 130 14.66 21.06 9.64
C GLY A 130 13.20 20.56 9.74
N ASP A 131 12.86 19.94 10.88
CA ASP A 131 11.63 19.18 11.08
C ASP A 131 10.38 19.96 10.60
N ALA A 132 9.91 19.65 9.39
CA ALA A 132 8.70 20.24 8.81
C ALA A 132 7.45 19.61 9.45
N ALA A 133 7.35 19.70 10.78
CA ALA A 133 6.23 19.25 11.58
C ALA A 133 4.93 20.03 11.28
N ALA A 134 5.03 21.16 10.56
CA ALA A 134 3.91 22.05 10.26
C ALA A 134 3.06 21.65 9.03
N LEU A 135 3.46 20.66 8.22
CA LEU A 135 2.75 20.29 6.98
C LEU A 135 1.82 19.07 7.12
N LEU A 136 1.68 18.48 8.32
CA LEU A 136 0.88 17.26 8.56
C LEU A 136 -0.37 17.46 9.44
N THR A 137 -0.71 18.70 9.76
CA THR A 137 -1.76 19.06 10.73
C THR A 137 -3.23 18.73 10.38
N PRO A 138 -3.65 18.32 9.17
CA PRO A 138 -5.05 17.88 9.01
C PRO A 138 -5.27 16.36 9.18
N ILE A 139 -4.23 15.51 9.20
CA ILE A 139 -4.44 14.03 9.24
C ILE A 139 -4.71 13.51 10.66
N ALA A 140 -4.24 14.21 11.69
CA ALA A 140 -4.51 13.85 13.09
C ALA A 140 -6.00 14.05 13.49
N ALA A 141 -6.70 14.97 12.83
CA ALA A 141 -8.11 15.26 13.11
C ALA A 141 -9.05 14.17 12.53
N GLU A 142 -8.67 13.56 11.40
CA GLU A 142 -9.45 12.49 10.77
C GLU A 142 -9.27 11.14 11.51
N ALA A 143 -8.07 10.90 12.09
CA ALA A 143 -7.83 9.73 12.94
C ALA A 143 -8.63 9.76 14.25
N ALA A 144 -8.90 10.95 14.82
CA ALA A 144 -9.70 11.07 16.04
C ALA A 144 -11.21 10.85 15.80
N ALA A 145 -11.71 11.18 14.62
CA ALA A 145 -13.13 11.00 14.27
C ALA A 145 -13.47 9.51 14.04
N VAL A 146 -12.59 8.73 13.41
CA VAL A 146 -12.81 7.30 13.18
C VAL A 146 -12.72 6.48 14.49
N VAL A 147 -11.92 6.95 15.46
CA VAL A 147 -11.85 6.31 16.79
C VAL A 147 -13.11 6.57 17.64
N ALA A 148 -13.84 7.66 17.39
CA ALA A 148 -15.10 7.95 18.09
C ALA A 148 -16.27 7.09 17.61
N GLU A 149 -16.31 6.73 16.31
CA GLU A 149 -17.40 5.92 15.76
C GLU A 149 -17.26 4.41 16.08
N VAL A 150 -16.03 3.91 16.26
CA VAL A 150 -15.77 2.47 16.53
C VAL A 150 -15.94 2.08 18.00
N LYS A 151 -15.94 3.03 18.95
CA LYS A 151 -16.19 2.73 20.38
C LYS A 151 -17.65 2.36 20.71
N GLY A 152 -18.58 2.49 19.75
CA GLY A 152 -20.01 2.24 19.97
C GLY A 152 -20.48 0.79 19.85
N LYS A 153 -19.68 -0.15 19.32
CA LYS A 153 -20.09 -1.57 19.22
C LYS A 153 -18.93 -2.49 19.53
N GLY A 154 -18.87 -2.94 20.78
CA GLY A 154 -17.93 -3.96 21.23
C GLY A 154 -18.17 -5.31 20.56
N LYS A 155 -17.27 -5.72 19.66
CA LYS A 155 -16.78 -7.09 19.50
C LYS A 155 -15.60 -7.08 18.53
N ALA A 156 -14.45 -7.60 18.95
CA ALA A 156 -13.27 -7.75 18.09
C ALA A 156 -13.56 -8.69 16.91
N PRO A 157 -13.31 -8.31 15.64
CA PRO A 157 -13.39 -9.25 14.54
C PRO A 157 -12.00 -9.81 14.19
N LYS A 158 -11.87 -11.12 14.31
CA LYS A 158 -10.89 -11.92 13.55
C LYS A 158 -11.32 -11.89 12.08
N ILE A 159 -10.44 -11.48 11.18
CA ILE A 159 -10.72 -11.46 9.74
C ILE A 159 -10.44 -12.84 9.13
N ALA A 160 -11.49 -13.66 9.07
CA ALA A 160 -11.56 -14.85 8.23
C ALA A 160 -12.19 -14.48 6.87
N ALA A 161 -11.65 -15.06 5.80
CA ALA A 161 -12.08 -14.84 4.43
C ALA A 161 -13.53 -15.27 4.18
N THR A 162 -14.30 -14.44 3.47
CA THR A 162 -15.51 -14.86 2.78
C THR A 162 -15.47 -14.47 1.31
N VAL A 163 -15.53 -15.50 0.48
CA VAL A 163 -15.77 -15.49 -0.97
C VAL A 163 -17.25 -15.19 -1.20
N VAL A 164 -17.56 -14.33 -2.18
CA VAL A 164 -18.85 -14.36 -2.88
C VAL A 164 -18.60 -14.13 -4.37
N GLU A 165 -18.99 -15.10 -5.19
CA GLU A 165 -19.06 -15.05 -6.65
C GLU A 165 -20.52 -14.88 -7.13
N HIS A 166 -20.65 -14.12 -8.24
CA HIS A 166 -21.65 -14.11 -9.32
C HIS A 166 -23.14 -13.73 -9.09
N ALA A 167 -23.59 -12.65 -9.76
CA ALA A 167 -24.43 -12.68 -10.98
C ALA A 167 -24.97 -11.27 -11.39
N ASP A 168 -24.81 -10.93 -12.68
CA ASP A 168 -25.19 -9.72 -13.45
C ASP A 168 -26.73 -9.50 -13.67
N PRO A 169 -27.21 -8.61 -14.58
CA PRO A 169 -27.07 -7.15 -14.73
C PRO A 169 -28.45 -6.42 -14.80
N VAL A 170 -28.51 -5.09 -14.71
CA VAL A 170 -29.72 -4.30 -15.07
C VAL A 170 -29.41 -3.27 -16.15
N ALA A 171 -30.26 -3.28 -17.17
CA ALA A 171 -30.25 -2.45 -18.36
C ALA A 171 -31.12 -1.18 -18.25
N ASP A 172 -30.69 -0.18 -19.03
CA ASP A 172 -31.43 0.83 -19.83
C ASP A 172 -31.91 2.20 -19.28
N ALA A 173 -31.36 3.23 -19.96
CA ALA A 173 -31.87 4.54 -20.41
C ALA A 173 -32.16 5.73 -19.44
N PRO A 174 -32.14 7.02 -19.92
CA PRO A 174 -32.00 7.51 -21.31
C PRO A 174 -30.91 8.58 -21.58
N LYS A 175 -30.52 8.67 -22.87
CA LYS A 175 -29.69 9.72 -23.51
C LYS A 175 -30.36 11.10 -23.44
N LYS A 176 -29.59 12.16 -23.14
CA LYS A 176 -30.00 13.56 -23.33
C LYS A 176 -29.20 14.23 -24.47
N ALA A 177 -29.99 14.76 -25.40
CA ALA A 177 -29.77 15.51 -26.63
C ALA A 177 -28.42 16.23 -26.89
N ALA A 178 -28.00 16.12 -28.15
CA ALA A 178 -26.98 16.93 -28.81
C ALA A 178 -27.33 18.43 -28.82
N ARG A 179 -26.32 19.29 -28.66
CA ARG A 179 -26.42 20.73 -28.93
C ARG A 179 -25.52 21.07 -30.11
N ALA A 180 -26.15 21.47 -31.21
CA ALA A 180 -25.52 21.93 -32.44
C ALA A 180 -24.61 23.13 -32.19
N LYS A 181 -23.39 23.11 -32.73
CA LYS A 181 -22.56 24.32 -32.90
C LYS A 181 -22.65 24.79 -34.36
N LYS A 182 -23.19 25.99 -34.46
CA LYS A 182 -23.34 26.93 -35.57
C LYS A 182 -22.14 26.92 -36.54
N LYS A 183 -22.42 26.72 -37.84
CA LYS A 183 -21.55 27.09 -38.95
C LYS A 183 -21.42 28.62 -38.97
N THR A 184 -20.20 29.14 -39.03
CA THR A 184 -19.92 30.47 -39.56
C THR A 184 -19.45 30.27 -41.00
N ASP A 185 -20.29 30.71 -41.94
CA ASP A 185 -19.89 31.03 -43.30
C ASP A 185 -18.99 32.28 -43.26
N GLU A 186 -17.81 32.19 -43.85
CA GLU A 186 -17.14 33.35 -44.43
C GLU A 186 -16.42 32.88 -45.69
N ALA A 187 -16.97 33.28 -46.83
CA ALA A 187 -16.42 33.07 -48.15
C ALA A 187 -15.48 34.23 -48.51
N ALA A 188 -14.37 33.86 -49.15
CA ALA A 188 -13.64 34.59 -50.19
C ALA A 188 -13.23 36.06 -49.94
N ALA A 189 -11.92 36.27 -49.78
CA ALA A 189 -11.23 37.38 -50.41
C ALA A 189 -9.83 36.92 -50.86
N GLU A 190 -9.54 37.19 -52.13
CA GLU A 190 -8.30 36.94 -52.88
C GLU A 190 -7.10 37.71 -52.30
N GLY A 191 -5.88 37.23 -52.59
CA GLY A 191 -4.71 38.10 -52.66
C GLY A 191 -3.37 37.52 -52.20
N GLY A 192 -2.52 37.15 -53.16
CA GLY A 192 -1.12 37.61 -53.22
C GLY A 192 -0.04 36.93 -52.35
N GLU A 193 0.68 35.99 -52.98
CA GLU A 193 2.15 35.87 -53.08
C GLU A 193 3.06 36.61 -52.06
N ALA A 194 3.88 35.83 -51.33
CA ALA A 194 5.36 35.87 -51.29
C ALA A 194 5.90 34.86 -50.25
#